data_AF-A0A8B7PDX6-F1
#
_entry.id   AF-A0A8B7PDX6-F1
#
_cell.length_a   1.000
_cell.length_b   1.000
_cell.length_c   1.000
_cell.angle_alpha   90.00
_cell.angle_beta   90.00
_cell.angle_gamma   90.00
#
_symmetry.space_group_name_H-M   'P 1'
#
loop_
_entity.id
_entity.type
_entity.pdbx_description
1 polymer ?
#
loop_
_entity_poly.entity_id
_entity_poly.type
_entity_poly.pdbx_seq_one_letter_code
_entity_poly.pdbx_strand_id
1 'polypeptide(L)'
;MSHSIKMSFDQYNNKATTTGYKMQVTFPLAAFAAVLLVTARCINAQASSGPATTNPAFPGSCYFSDYRVALRPGEKRSLPGRCVELSCERRSGRQLFASQIGCGLTGFPPSTNCRVVTNKLLPHPACCPRLVCNRVPVLVPKQMAFTDLLPLHLPSAPPSSLCPTISPLPYAPPSPFTLPFAPNLPLMPSP
;
A
#
# COMPACT_ATOMS: atom_id res chain seq x y z
N MET A 1 -38.35 61.40 2.33
CA MET A 1 -37.58 60.19 1.95
C MET A 1 -36.55 59.93 3.04
N SER A 2 -36.83 58.95 3.91
CA SER A 2 -35.81 58.23 4.70
C SER A 2 -36.55 57.14 5.46
N HIS A 3 -36.35 55.89 5.06
CA HIS A 3 -36.98 54.71 5.64
C HIS A 3 -36.20 54.28 6.90
N SER A 4 -36.84 54.34 8.07
CA SER A 4 -36.36 53.70 9.30
C SER A 4 -36.84 52.25 9.36
N ILE A 5 -35.91 51.30 9.30
CA ILE A 5 -36.17 49.88 9.51
C ILE A 5 -36.17 49.62 11.03
N LYS A 6 -37.36 49.41 11.60
CA LYS A 6 -37.53 48.77 12.91
C LYS A 6 -37.17 47.28 12.75
N MET A 7 -36.06 46.85 13.34
CA MET A 7 -35.82 45.42 13.58
C MET A 7 -36.24 45.10 15.01
N SER A 8 -37.32 44.32 15.11
CA SER A 8 -37.86 43.78 16.35
C SER A 8 -36.92 42.67 16.84
N PHE A 9 -36.44 42.83 18.07
CA PHE A 9 -35.61 41.86 18.78
C PHE A 9 -36.55 40.90 19.49
N ASP A 10 -37.07 39.90 18.76
CA ASP A 10 -37.90 38.87 19.38
C ASP A 10 -37.02 37.96 20.24
N GLN A 11 -37.34 37.97 21.54
CA GLN A 11 -36.94 36.99 22.53
C GLN A 11 -37.13 35.57 21.99
N TYR A 12 -36.04 34.92 21.57
CA TYR A 12 -36.03 33.46 21.52
C TYR A 12 -35.82 32.95 22.95
N ASN A 13 -36.94 32.71 23.61
CA ASN A 13 -37.07 32.32 24.99
C ASN A 13 -36.44 30.93 25.25
N ASN A 14 -35.50 30.88 26.19
CA ASN A 14 -34.83 29.67 26.65
C ASN A 14 -35.83 28.75 27.37
N LYS A 15 -36.26 27.65 26.72
CA LYS A 15 -36.70 26.46 27.44
C LYS A 15 -35.60 25.40 27.38
N ALA A 16 -34.73 25.44 28.38
CA ALA A 16 -33.82 24.37 28.72
C ALA A 16 -34.64 23.11 29.06
N THR A 17 -34.90 22.29 28.05
CA THR A 17 -35.40 20.93 28.25
C THR A 17 -34.19 20.07 28.54
N THR A 18 -33.88 19.93 29.83
CA THR A 18 -32.91 18.97 30.36
C THR A 18 -33.50 17.57 30.21
N THR A 19 -33.56 17.07 28.98
CA THR A 19 -33.79 15.66 28.73
C THR A 19 -32.54 14.94 29.19
N GLY A 20 -32.62 14.22 30.31
CA GLY A 20 -31.57 13.33 30.78
C GLY A 20 -31.29 12.26 29.74
N TYR A 21 -30.39 12.56 28.79
CA TYR A 21 -29.81 11.57 27.92
C TYR A 21 -28.89 10.70 28.79
N LYS A 22 -29.38 9.52 29.17
CA LYS A 22 -28.48 8.40 29.51
C LYS A 22 -27.59 8.23 28.28
N MET A 23 -26.37 8.76 28.31
CA MET A 23 -25.29 8.35 27.41
C MET A 23 -24.95 6.90 27.74
N GLN A 24 -25.81 5.97 27.31
CA GLN A 24 -25.35 4.63 27.03
C GLN A 24 -24.43 4.79 25.84
N VAL A 25 -23.14 4.86 26.14
CA VAL A 25 -22.05 4.75 25.20
C VAL A 25 -22.04 3.30 24.71
N THR A 26 -23.08 2.91 23.99
CA THR A 26 -23.09 1.73 23.15
C THR A 26 -22.32 2.15 21.91
N PHE A 27 -21.01 2.34 22.05
CA PHE A 27 -20.13 2.52 20.89
C PHE A 27 -20.44 1.36 19.96
N PRO A 28 -21.00 1.61 18.75
CA PRO A 28 -21.39 0.54 17.88
C PRO A 28 -20.10 -0.17 17.48
N LEU A 29 -19.86 -1.31 18.12
CA LEU A 29 -18.72 -2.19 17.89
C LEU A 29 -18.61 -2.51 16.39
N ALA A 30 -19.77 -2.53 15.70
CA ALA A 30 -19.92 -2.62 14.26
C ALA A 30 -19.28 -1.44 13.48
N ALA A 31 -19.39 -0.19 13.96
CA ALA A 31 -18.79 0.97 13.28
C ALA A 31 -17.27 0.99 13.44
N PHE A 32 -16.74 0.66 14.62
CA PHE A 32 -15.29 0.49 14.82
C PHE A 32 -14.73 -0.65 13.97
N ALA A 33 -15.44 -1.79 13.89
CA ALA A 33 -15.05 -2.91 13.04
C ALA A 33 -15.04 -2.51 11.54
N ALA A 34 -16.04 -1.75 11.08
CA ALA A 34 -16.09 -1.25 9.71
C ALA A 34 -14.91 -0.31 9.40
N VAL A 35 -14.56 0.59 10.31
CA VAL A 35 -13.41 1.51 10.15
C VAL A 35 -12.08 0.75 10.10
N LEU A 36 -11.90 -0.27 10.93
CA LEU A 36 -10.69 -1.11 10.92
C LEU A 36 -10.56 -1.93 9.62
N LEU A 37 -11.67 -2.45 9.08
CA LEU A 37 -11.65 -3.20 7.82
C LEU A 37 -11.32 -2.31 6.60
N VAL A 38 -11.76 -1.04 6.61
CA VAL A 38 -11.45 -0.07 5.55
C VAL A 38 -9.99 0.39 5.62
N THR A 39 -9.44 0.62 6.81
CA THR A 39 -8.06 1.12 6.98
C THR A 39 -6.99 0.04 6.77
N ALA A 40 -7.30 -1.24 6.98
CA ALA A 40 -6.38 -2.36 6.74
C ALA A 40 -5.94 -2.49 5.26
N ARG A 41 -6.70 -1.92 4.31
CA ARG A 41 -6.40 -1.97 2.86
C ARG A 41 -5.29 -1.02 2.42
N CYS A 42 -4.86 -0.09 3.27
CA CYS A 42 -3.86 0.92 2.88
C CYS A 42 -2.43 0.59 3.32
N ILE A 43 -2.16 -0.63 3.82
CA ILE A 43 -0.79 -1.09 4.13
C ILE A 43 -0.14 -1.60 2.84
N ASN A 44 0.55 -0.70 2.12
CA ASN A 44 1.26 -1.01 0.89
C ASN A 44 2.60 -1.73 1.16
N ALA A 45 2.54 -2.98 1.61
CA ALA A 45 3.67 -3.89 1.48
C ALA A 45 3.60 -4.52 0.07
N GLN A 46 4.63 -4.35 -0.76
CA GLN A 46 4.73 -5.03 -2.06
C GLN A 46 5.20 -6.48 -1.83
N ALA A 47 4.38 -7.27 -1.16
CA ALA A 47 4.59 -8.68 -0.94
C ALA A 47 3.48 -9.46 -1.63
N SER A 48 3.87 -10.41 -2.49
CA SER A 48 2.94 -11.36 -3.11
C SER A 48 3.39 -12.76 -2.75
N SER A 49 2.46 -13.59 -2.30
CA SER A 49 2.73 -14.98 -1.98
C SER A 49 1.57 -15.84 -2.45
N GLY A 50 1.86 -16.92 -3.17
CA GLY A 50 0.83 -17.78 -3.72
C GLY A 50 1.36 -19.17 -4.09
N PRO A 51 0.45 -20.07 -4.52
CA PRO A 51 0.87 -21.35 -5.09
C PRO A 51 1.81 -21.11 -6.27
N ALA A 52 2.91 -21.84 -6.31
CA ALA A 52 3.91 -21.65 -7.36
C ALA A 52 3.37 -22.10 -8.73
N THR A 53 3.62 -21.29 -9.76
CA THR A 53 3.35 -21.69 -11.13
C THR A 53 4.29 -22.83 -11.52
N THR A 54 3.73 -23.90 -12.07
CA THR A 54 4.50 -25.03 -12.58
C THR A 54 4.96 -24.74 -14.01
N ASN A 55 6.21 -25.06 -14.31
CA ASN A 55 6.76 -24.98 -15.66
C ASN A 55 7.27 -26.38 -16.05
N PRO A 56 6.87 -26.94 -17.21
CA PRO A 56 7.34 -28.26 -17.63
C PRO A 56 8.86 -28.36 -17.79
N ALA A 57 9.54 -27.24 -18.07
CA ALA A 57 11.00 -27.20 -18.15
C ALA A 57 11.69 -27.33 -16.78
N PHE A 58 11.00 -27.01 -15.69
CA PHE A 58 11.54 -27.00 -14.33
C PHE A 58 10.58 -27.67 -13.34
N PRO A 59 10.39 -29.00 -13.45
CA PRO A 59 9.51 -29.73 -12.55
C PRO A 59 9.99 -29.63 -11.10
N GLY A 60 9.06 -29.43 -10.17
CA GLY A 60 9.36 -29.38 -8.73
C GLY A 60 10.06 -28.10 -8.24
N SER A 61 10.12 -27.05 -9.08
CA SER A 61 10.66 -25.73 -8.74
C SER A 61 9.60 -24.65 -8.85
N CYS A 62 9.76 -23.54 -8.12
CA CYS A 62 8.90 -22.37 -8.30
C CYS A 62 9.38 -21.56 -9.49
N TYR A 63 8.54 -21.38 -10.51
CA TYR A 63 8.88 -20.59 -11.68
C TYR A 63 8.25 -19.19 -11.59
N PHE A 64 9.08 -18.16 -11.70
CA PHE A 64 8.67 -16.76 -11.72
C PHE A 64 8.72 -16.23 -13.15
N SER A 65 7.56 -16.17 -13.81
CA SER A 65 7.42 -15.78 -15.23
C SER A 65 7.98 -14.39 -15.53
N ASP A 66 7.78 -13.44 -14.62
CA ASP A 66 8.16 -12.03 -14.81
C ASP A 66 9.68 -11.84 -14.93
N TYR A 67 10.44 -12.75 -14.31
CA TYR A 67 11.90 -12.70 -14.27
C TYR A 67 12.55 -13.84 -15.07
N ARG A 68 11.76 -14.81 -15.54
CA ARG A 68 12.23 -16.06 -16.17
C ARG A 68 13.23 -16.82 -15.29
N VAL A 69 12.98 -16.86 -13.99
CA VAL A 69 13.82 -17.52 -12.99
C VAL A 69 13.07 -18.68 -12.35
N ALA A 70 13.73 -19.83 -12.23
CA ALA A 70 13.26 -20.95 -11.43
C ALA A 70 14.06 -21.03 -10.12
N LEU A 71 13.36 -21.24 -9.00
CA LEU A 71 13.96 -21.44 -7.69
C LEU A 71 13.63 -22.81 -7.13
N ARG A 72 14.62 -23.48 -6.54
CA ARG A 72 14.38 -24.74 -5.86
C ARG A 72 13.66 -24.50 -4.52
N PRO A 73 12.92 -25.50 -4.01
CA PRO A 73 12.28 -25.38 -2.71
C PRO A 73 13.32 -25.18 -1.61
N GLY A 74 13.12 -24.18 -0.76
CA GLY A 74 14.06 -23.70 0.26
C GLY A 74 15.00 -22.61 -0.22
N GLU A 75 15.02 -22.29 -1.51
CA GLU A 75 15.91 -21.28 -2.08
C GLU A 75 15.29 -19.87 -2.01
N LYS A 76 16.14 -18.90 -1.67
CA LYS A 76 15.85 -17.47 -1.75
C LYS A 76 16.89 -16.80 -2.62
N ARG A 77 16.46 -15.89 -3.48
CA ARG A 77 17.35 -15.17 -4.39
C ARG A 77 16.89 -13.73 -4.57
N SER A 78 17.79 -12.79 -4.33
CA SER A 78 17.60 -11.40 -4.70
C SER A 78 18.03 -11.19 -6.15
N LEU A 79 17.24 -10.46 -6.94
CA LEU A 79 17.58 -10.14 -8.32
C LEU A 79 18.26 -8.77 -8.41
N PRO A 80 19.53 -8.70 -8.85
CA PRO A 80 20.23 -7.42 -9.01
C PRO A 80 19.51 -6.56 -10.06
N GLY A 81 19.43 -5.26 -9.82
CA GLY A 81 18.76 -4.30 -10.71
C GLY A 81 17.23 -4.24 -10.60
N ARG A 82 16.57 -5.26 -10.02
CA ARG A 82 15.11 -5.30 -9.83
C ARG A 82 14.66 -5.04 -8.39
N CYS A 83 15.61 -5.01 -7.45
CA CYS A 83 15.38 -4.81 -6.02
C CYS A 83 14.21 -5.61 -5.45
N VAL A 84 14.23 -6.90 -5.74
CA VAL A 84 13.18 -7.84 -5.34
C VAL A 84 13.81 -9.11 -4.82
N GLU A 85 13.23 -9.66 -3.77
CA GLU A 85 13.56 -10.97 -3.25
C GLU A 85 12.52 -11.99 -3.69
N LEU A 86 12.98 -13.08 -4.27
CA LEU A 86 12.16 -14.23 -4.64
C LEU A 86 12.47 -15.37 -3.67
N SER A 87 11.44 -16.09 -3.24
CA SER A 87 11.57 -17.23 -2.34
C SER A 87 10.64 -18.35 -2.78
N CYS A 88 11.15 -19.58 -2.72
CA CYS A 88 10.37 -20.78 -2.99
C CYS A 88 10.35 -21.65 -1.75
N GLU A 89 9.17 -21.93 -1.21
CA GLU A 89 9.00 -22.76 -0.02
C GLU A 89 8.12 -23.96 -0.33
N ARG A 90 8.40 -25.10 0.31
CA ARG A 90 7.54 -26.28 0.25
C ARG A 90 6.70 -26.33 1.53
N ARG A 91 5.38 -26.19 1.39
CA ARG A 91 4.43 -26.35 2.50
C ARG A 91 3.97 -27.80 2.65
N SER A 92 3.34 -28.07 3.79
CA SER A 92 2.72 -29.36 4.12
C SER A 92 1.88 -29.88 2.94
N GLY A 93 2.10 -31.14 2.54
CA GLY A 93 1.40 -31.73 1.40
C GLY A 93 2.09 -31.57 0.03
N ARG A 94 3.41 -31.33 0.00
CA ARG A 94 4.24 -31.21 -1.23
C ARG A 94 3.89 -30.01 -2.13
N GLN A 95 3.01 -29.11 -1.68
CA GLN A 95 2.68 -27.91 -2.42
C GLN A 95 3.83 -26.91 -2.39
N LEU A 96 4.14 -26.33 -3.55
CA LEU A 96 5.14 -25.29 -3.71
C LEU A 96 4.48 -23.93 -3.57
N PHE A 97 5.10 -23.06 -2.79
CA PHE A 97 4.66 -21.70 -2.55
C PHE A 97 5.75 -20.74 -3.04
N ALA A 98 5.38 -19.88 -3.96
CA ALA A 98 6.24 -18.82 -4.47
C ALA A 98 5.91 -17.53 -3.73
N SER A 99 6.92 -16.87 -3.19
CA SER A 99 6.79 -15.54 -2.61
C SER A 99 7.78 -14.57 -3.25
N GLN A 100 7.31 -13.33 -3.37
CA GLN A 100 8.04 -12.20 -3.91
C GLN A 100 7.88 -11.02 -2.95
N ILE A 101 8.99 -10.40 -2.59
CA ILE A 101 9.04 -9.22 -1.72
C ILE A 101 9.78 -8.11 -2.45
N GLY A 102 9.07 -7.03 -2.76
CA GLY A 102 9.59 -5.80 -3.34
C GLY A 102 9.71 -4.67 -2.32
N CYS A 103 10.06 -3.49 -2.79
CA CYS A 103 10.09 -2.29 -1.94
C CYS A 103 8.68 -1.71 -1.78
N GLY A 104 8.34 -1.26 -0.58
CA GLY A 104 7.14 -0.45 -0.37
C GLY A 104 7.21 0.87 -1.15
N LEU A 105 6.05 1.36 -1.60
CA LEU A 105 5.95 2.67 -2.24
C LEU A 105 6.19 3.77 -1.21
N THR A 106 7.39 4.34 -1.19
CA THR A 106 7.70 5.54 -0.41
C THR A 106 7.25 6.77 -1.20
N GLY A 107 5.96 7.08 -1.16
CA GLY A 107 5.44 8.37 -1.63
C GLY A 107 5.85 9.47 -0.67
N PHE A 108 7.10 9.93 -0.75
CA PHE A 108 7.56 11.04 0.07
C PHE A 108 7.68 12.30 -0.77
N PRO A 109 7.01 13.41 -0.40
CA PRO A 109 7.29 14.68 -1.02
C PRO A 109 8.74 15.06 -0.68
N PRO A 110 9.56 15.45 -1.67
CA PRO A 110 10.90 15.94 -1.39
C PRO A 110 10.77 17.20 -0.53
N SER A 111 11.13 17.10 0.75
CA SER A 111 11.33 18.27 1.60
C SER A 111 12.72 18.83 1.34
N THR A 112 12.92 20.13 1.60
CA THR A 112 14.14 20.87 1.25
C THR A 112 15.43 20.27 1.82
N ASN A 113 15.33 19.39 2.83
CA ASN A 113 16.46 18.79 3.54
C ASN A 113 16.53 17.26 3.45
N CYS A 114 15.64 16.62 2.69
CA CYS A 114 15.59 15.16 2.56
C CYS A 114 15.67 14.75 1.09
N ARG A 115 16.51 13.77 0.80
CA ARG A 115 16.60 13.16 -0.53
C ARG A 115 16.35 11.66 -0.46
N VAL A 116 15.72 11.13 -1.50
CA VAL A 116 15.58 9.68 -1.69
C VAL A 116 16.88 9.17 -2.30
N VAL A 117 17.54 8.25 -1.61
CA VAL A 117 18.75 7.56 -2.07
C VAL A 117 18.39 6.10 -2.32
N THR A 118 18.74 5.59 -3.51
CA THR A 118 18.44 4.22 -3.93
C THR A 118 19.69 3.62 -4.55
N ASN A 119 20.03 2.38 -4.19
CA ASN A 119 21.13 1.65 -4.80
C ASN A 119 20.66 0.28 -5.29
N LYS A 120 20.26 0.21 -6.57
CA LYS A 120 19.69 -1.00 -7.18
C LYS A 120 20.69 -2.16 -7.36
N LEU A 121 21.98 -1.94 -7.11
CA LEU A 121 23.03 -2.96 -7.20
C LEU A 121 23.10 -3.84 -5.95
N LEU A 122 22.58 -3.36 -4.81
CA LEU A 122 22.54 -4.12 -3.58
C LEU A 122 21.42 -5.18 -3.62
N PRO A 123 21.52 -6.26 -2.83
CA PRO A 123 20.40 -7.17 -2.63
C PRO A 123 19.26 -6.50 -1.86
N HIS A 124 18.05 -7.01 -2.02
CA HIS A 124 16.93 -6.62 -1.16
C HIS A 124 17.26 -7.00 0.30
N PRO A 125 16.91 -6.19 1.32
CA PRO A 125 16.21 -4.89 1.27
C PRO A 125 17.13 -3.67 1.12
N ALA A 126 18.45 -3.88 1.02
CA ALA A 126 19.43 -2.78 1.00
C ALA A 126 19.33 -1.91 -0.27
N CYS A 127 18.80 -2.45 -1.36
CA CYS A 127 18.56 -1.68 -2.58
C CYS A 127 17.31 -0.80 -2.58
N CYS A 128 16.44 -0.92 -1.57
CA CYS A 128 15.21 -0.16 -1.53
C CYS A 128 15.47 1.34 -1.32
N PRO A 129 14.57 2.22 -1.83
CA PRO A 129 14.69 3.66 -1.61
C PRO A 129 14.69 3.97 -0.12
N ARG A 130 15.66 4.78 0.31
CA ARG A 130 15.78 5.29 1.69
C ARG A 130 15.80 6.80 1.68
N LEU A 131 15.18 7.40 2.69
CA LEU A 131 15.26 8.84 2.90
C LEU A 131 16.51 9.15 3.70
N VAL A 132 17.37 9.97 3.10
CA VAL A 132 18.52 10.55 3.79
C VAL A 132 18.20 12.02 3.98
N CYS A 133 17.95 12.40 5.23
CA CYS A 133 17.75 13.78 5.62
C CYS A 133 19.02 14.34 6.23
N ASN A 134 19.48 15.48 5.72
CA ASN A 134 20.48 16.25 6.42
C ASN A 134 19.80 16.78 7.69
N ARG A 135 20.40 16.51 8.86
CA ARG A 135 19.96 17.14 10.11
C ARG A 135 20.31 18.62 10.02
N VAL A 136 19.43 19.41 9.43
CA VAL A 136 19.40 20.83 9.78
C VAL A 136 18.84 20.85 11.20
N PRO A 137 19.53 21.44 12.19
CA PRO A 137 18.92 21.68 13.48
C PRO A 137 17.67 22.51 13.19
N VAL A 138 16.51 21.86 13.29
CA VAL A 138 15.25 22.59 13.38
C VAL A 138 15.44 23.38 14.67
N LEU A 139 15.68 24.69 14.53
CA LEU A 139 15.43 25.63 15.60
C LEU A 139 13.92 25.53 15.83
N VAL A 140 13.50 24.52 16.58
CA VAL A 140 12.15 24.46 17.13
C VAL A 140 12.11 25.71 17.99
N PRO A 141 11.32 26.74 17.66
CA PRO A 141 11.14 27.83 18.58
C PRO A 141 10.66 27.19 19.88
N LYS A 142 11.49 27.33 20.92
CA LYS A 142 11.21 26.86 22.27
C LYS A 142 9.81 27.34 22.60
N GLN A 143 8.89 26.38 22.68
CA GLN A 143 7.49 26.49 23.05
C GLN A 143 7.11 27.89 23.54
N MET A 144 6.39 28.66 22.71
CA MET A 144 5.45 29.60 23.31
C MET A 144 4.38 28.71 23.92
N ALA A 145 4.41 28.64 25.26
CA ALA A 145 3.31 28.14 26.06
C ALA A 145 2.02 28.77 25.54
N PHE A 146 1.11 27.94 25.02
CA PHE A 146 -0.26 28.32 24.75
C PHE A 146 -1.16 27.53 25.71
N THR A 147 -0.90 27.73 27.00
CA THR A 147 -1.98 27.70 27.98
C THR A 147 -2.80 28.97 27.75
N ASP A 148 -4.11 28.76 27.66
CA ASP A 148 -5.18 29.74 27.66
C ASP A 148 -5.73 30.25 26.31
N LEU A 149 -6.96 29.76 26.07
CA LEU A 149 -8.08 30.36 25.33
C LEU A 149 -8.12 30.20 23.80
N LEU A 150 -8.78 29.13 23.33
CA LEU A 150 -10.05 29.25 22.57
C LEU A 150 -10.67 27.85 22.30
N PRO A 151 -12.01 27.74 22.19
CA PRO A 151 -12.71 26.48 21.98
C PRO A 151 -12.60 26.01 20.53
N LEU A 152 -12.52 24.69 20.40
CA LEU A 152 -12.50 23.90 19.18
C LEU A 152 -13.65 24.30 18.22
N HIS A 153 -13.30 24.95 17.11
CA HIS A 153 -14.06 24.81 15.88
C HIS A 153 -13.17 24.07 14.89
N LEU A 154 -13.41 22.76 14.78
CA LEU A 154 -12.84 21.90 13.75
C LEU A 154 -13.55 22.23 12.43
N PRO A 155 -12.89 22.81 11.40
CA PRO A 155 -13.43 22.72 10.07
C PRO A 155 -13.36 21.25 9.65
N SER A 156 -14.54 20.66 9.43
CA SER A 156 -14.71 19.36 8.78
C SER A 156 -14.09 19.42 7.38
N ALA A 157 -12.82 19.04 7.28
CA ALA A 157 -12.21 18.73 6.01
C ALA A 157 -12.89 17.47 5.44
N PRO A 158 -13.28 17.46 4.16
CA PRO A 158 -13.91 16.30 3.54
C PRO A 158 -12.93 15.11 3.50
N PRO A 159 -13.41 13.87 3.66
CA PRO A 159 -12.61 12.66 3.47
C PRO A 159 -12.36 12.45 1.97
N SER A 160 -11.42 13.21 1.41
CA SER A 160 -10.96 13.07 0.03
C SER A 160 -9.51 12.57 0.00
N SER A 161 -9.28 11.43 0.65
CA SER A 161 -8.18 10.55 0.28
C SER A 161 -8.67 9.11 0.43
N LEU A 162 -9.66 8.77 -0.40
CA LEU A 162 -9.76 7.40 -0.89
C LEU A 162 -8.36 7.03 -1.36
N CYS A 163 -7.71 6.09 -0.65
CA CYS A 163 -6.52 5.41 -1.13
C CYS A 163 -6.77 5.15 -2.61
N PRO A 164 -5.87 5.58 -3.53
CA PRO A 164 -6.12 5.44 -4.95
C PRO A 164 -6.54 3.99 -5.15
N THR A 165 -7.75 3.79 -5.65
CA THR A 165 -8.17 2.51 -6.17
C THR A 165 -7.16 2.20 -7.25
N ILE A 166 -6.07 1.53 -6.87
CA ILE A 166 -5.25 0.80 -7.81
C ILE A 166 -6.21 -0.29 -8.22
N SER A 167 -6.93 -0.01 -9.30
CA SER A 167 -7.69 -1.00 -10.04
C SER A 167 -6.83 -2.26 -10.04
N PRO A 168 -7.35 -3.42 -9.62
CA PRO A 168 -6.61 -4.65 -9.80
C PRO A 168 -6.19 -4.66 -11.26
N LEU A 169 -4.89 -4.59 -11.52
CA LEU A 169 -4.38 -4.87 -12.85
C LEU A 169 -5.04 -6.19 -13.21
N PRO A 170 -5.78 -6.26 -14.34
CA PRO A 170 -6.42 -7.50 -14.72
C PRO A 170 -5.31 -8.53 -14.71
N TYR A 171 -5.46 -9.51 -13.82
CA TYR A 171 -4.72 -10.76 -13.90
C TYR A 171 -5.14 -11.32 -15.25
N ALA A 172 -4.41 -10.93 -16.30
CA ALA A 172 -4.63 -11.47 -17.62
C ALA A 172 -4.25 -12.95 -17.48
N PRO A 173 -5.22 -13.88 -17.57
CA PRO A 173 -4.84 -15.28 -17.69
C PRO A 173 -3.87 -15.38 -18.88
N PRO A 174 -2.80 -16.18 -18.79
CA PRO A 174 -1.95 -16.41 -19.94
C PRO A 174 -2.85 -16.92 -21.05
N SER A 175 -2.90 -16.17 -22.16
CA SER A 175 -3.58 -16.60 -23.38
C SER A 175 -3.08 -18.00 -23.73
N PRO A 176 -3.94 -18.93 -24.16
CA PRO A 176 -3.48 -20.16 -24.75
C PRO A 176 -2.68 -19.79 -26.00
N PHE A 177 -1.36 -19.87 -25.90
CA PHE A 177 -0.49 -19.77 -27.06
C PHE A 177 -0.84 -20.94 -27.96
N THR A 178 -1.62 -20.66 -29.01
CA THR A 178 -1.73 -21.47 -30.20
C THR A 178 -0.33 -21.53 -30.80
N LEU A 179 0.36 -22.65 -30.62
CA LEU A 179 1.63 -22.91 -31.28
C LEU A 179 1.39 -22.88 -32.80
N PRO A 180 2.12 -22.05 -33.58
CA PRO A 180 2.16 -22.26 -35.00
C PRO A 180 2.85 -23.60 -35.26
N PHE A 181 2.13 -24.52 -35.89
CA PHE A 181 2.67 -25.73 -36.50
C PHE A 181 3.92 -25.36 -37.31
N ALA A 182 5.09 -25.81 -36.85
CA ALA A 182 6.30 -25.79 -37.64
C ALA A 182 6.19 -26.90 -38.69
N PRO A 183 6.28 -26.61 -40.00
CA PRO A 183 6.39 -27.64 -41.02
C PRO A 183 7.76 -28.33 -40.93
N ASN A 184 7.74 -29.65 -41.13
CA ASN A 184 8.86 -30.60 -41.15
C ASN A 184 10.18 -30.01 -41.66
N LEU A 185 11.23 -30.09 -40.84
CA LEU A 185 12.63 -29.95 -41.28
C LEU A 185 13.14 -31.33 -41.72
N PRO A 186 13.75 -31.48 -42.92
CA PRO A 186 14.34 -32.74 -43.37
C PRO A 186 15.64 -33.05 -42.63
N LEU A 187 15.80 -34.34 -42.28
CA LEU A 187 17.01 -34.94 -41.72
C LEU A 187 18.19 -34.77 -42.69
N MET A 188 19.29 -34.17 -42.24
CA MET A 188 20.58 -34.28 -42.91
C MET A 188 21.32 -35.56 -42.46
N PRO A 189 21.98 -36.30 -43.36
CA PRO A 189 22.83 -37.42 -43.01
C PRO A 189 24.21 -36.92 -42.54
N SER A 190 24.73 -37.57 -41.50
CA SER A 190 26.06 -37.38 -40.93
C SER A 190 27.16 -37.98 -41.82
N PRO A 191 28.35 -37.35 -41.93
CA PRO A 191 29.55 -37.97 -42.49
C PRO A 191 30.20 -38.98 -41.54
#